data_AF-A0A3E2C9J1-F1
#
_entry.id   AF-A0A3E2C9J1-F1
#
_cell.length_a   1.000
_cell.length_b   1.000
_cell.length_c   1.000
_cell.angle_alpha   90.00
_cell.angle_beta   90.00
_cell.angle_gamma   90.00
#
_symmetry.space_group_name_H-M   'P 1'
#
loop_
_entity.id
_entity.type
_entity.pdbx_description
1 polymer ?
#
loop_
_entity_poly.entity_id
_entity_poly.type
_entity_poly.pdbx_seq_one_letter_code
_entity_poly.pdbx_strand_id
1 'polypeptide(L)'
;TPQVDFSVLLMFLPVVLVLIAENVGHVKSVAQMTGRDYDSKIGTALFADGLGTAIAGCFGGCGTTTYGENIGVMAATKVYSTAA
;
A
#
# COMPACT_ATOMS: atom_id res chain seq x y z
N THR A 1 2.56 25.07 -4.97
CA THR A 1 1.33 24.81 -4.20
C THR A 1 0.60 23.66 -4.86
N PRO A 2 -0.04 22.75 -4.12
CA PRO A 2 -0.84 21.70 -4.71
C PRO A 2 -1.96 22.32 -5.57
N GLN A 3 -2.13 21.83 -6.80
CA GLN A 3 -3.18 22.26 -7.71
C GLN A 3 -4.15 21.10 -7.95
N VAL A 4 -5.44 21.38 -7.86
CA VAL A 4 -6.50 20.40 -8.06
C VAL A 4 -7.05 20.57 -9.48
N ASP A 5 -6.68 19.66 -10.38
CA ASP A 5 -7.24 19.59 -11.73
C ASP A 5 -8.02 18.28 -11.89
N PHE A 6 -9.35 18.40 -11.97
CA PHE A 6 -10.24 17.25 -12.12
C PHE A 6 -10.10 16.54 -13.47
N SER A 7 -9.55 17.22 -14.49
CA SER A 7 -9.28 16.61 -15.79
C SER A 7 -8.18 15.55 -15.70
N VAL A 8 -7.23 15.75 -14.77
CA VAL A 8 -6.10 14.85 -14.54
C VAL A 8 -6.51 13.66 -13.66
N LEU A 9 -7.55 13.80 -12.84
CA LEU A 9 -8.04 12.75 -11.93
C LEU A 9 -8.39 11.45 -12.68
N LEU A 10 -9.04 11.55 -13.84
CA LEU A 10 -9.40 10.37 -14.65
C LEU A 10 -8.17 9.66 -15.24
N MET A 11 -7.10 10.41 -15.55
CA MET A 11 -5.85 9.83 -16.04
C MET A 11 -5.13 9.00 -14.96
N PHE A 12 -5.39 9.26 -13.68
CA PHE A 12 -4.83 8.50 -12.56
C PHE A 12 -5.60 7.23 -12.23
N LEU A 13 -6.81 7.03 -12.78
CA LEU A 13 -7.64 5.85 -12.49
C LEU A 13 -6.91 4.51 -12.76
N PRO A 14 -6.17 4.33 -13.86
CA PRO A 14 -5.42 3.09 -14.10
C PRO A 14 -4.34 2.84 -13.04
N VAL A 15 -3.67 3.89 -12.56
CA VAL A 15 -2.63 3.79 -11.53
C VAL A 15 -3.22 3.30 -10.21
N VAL A 16 -4.39 3.81 -9.82
CA VAL A 16 -5.09 3.38 -8.61
C VAL A 16 -5.43 1.89 -8.66
N LEU A 17 -5.86 1.37 -9.81
CA LEU A 17 -6.15 -0.07 -9.96
C LEU A 17 -4.90 -0.93 -9.78
N VAL A 18 -3.76 -0.48 -10.30
CA VAL A 18 -2.47 -1.17 -10.11
C VAL A 18 -2.07 -1.16 -8.63
N LEU A 19 -2.20 -0.03 -7.93
CA LEU A 19 -1.89 0.08 -6.50
C LEU A 19 -2.77 -0.83 -5.65
N ILE A 20 -4.06 -0.94 -5.97
CA ILE A 20 -4.97 -1.86 -5.27
C ILE A 20 -4.48 -3.30 -5.45
N ALA A 21 -4.16 -3.71 -6.68
CA ALA A 21 -3.66 -5.06 -6.95
C ALA A 21 -2.33 -5.34 -6.25
N GLU A 22 -1.41 -4.36 -6.24
CA GLU A 22 -0.11 -4.43 -5.56
C GLU A 22 -0.27 -4.61 -4.05
N ASN A 23 -1.06 -3.75 -3.40
CA ASN A 23 -1.22 -3.77 -1.95
C ASN A 23 -1.96 -5.04 -1.48
N VAL A 24 -2.96 -5.52 -2.25
CA VAL A 24 -3.58 -6.85 -2.03
C VAL A 24 -2.54 -7.96 -2.14
N GLY A 25 -1.68 -7.92 -3.16
CA GLY A 25 -0.59 -8.88 -3.35
C GLY A 25 0.40 -8.90 -2.17
N HIS A 26 0.73 -7.74 -1.62
CA HIS A 26 1.56 -7.61 -0.43
C HIS A 26 0.93 -8.24 0.81
N VAL A 27 -0.34 -7.95 1.10
CA VAL A 27 -1.05 -8.55 2.24
C VAL A 27 -1.13 -10.08 2.10
N LYS A 28 -1.41 -10.59 0.90
CA LYS A 28 -1.45 -12.03 0.62
C LYS A 28 -0.07 -12.69 0.76
N SER A 29 0.99 -12.02 0.34
CA SER A 29 2.36 -12.52 0.51
C SER A 29 2.73 -12.64 2.00
N VAL A 30 2.34 -11.64 2.81
CA VAL A 30 2.50 -11.68 4.28
C VAL A 30 1.68 -12.81 4.90
N ALA A 31 0.44 -13.02 4.47
CA ALA A 31 -0.39 -14.13 4.91
C ALA A 31 0.26 -15.49 4.63
N GLN A 32 0.79 -15.69 3.43
CA GLN A 32 1.46 -16.93 3.03
C GLN A 32 2.71 -17.22 3.84
N MET A 33 3.56 -16.22 4.12
CA MET A 33 4.81 -16.45 4.86
C MET A 33 4.63 -16.62 6.36
N THR A 34 3.59 -16.01 6.94
CA THR A 34 3.27 -16.10 8.38
C THR A 34 2.32 -17.25 8.72
N GLY A 35 1.64 -17.82 7.72
CA GLY A 35 0.62 -18.85 7.91
C GLY A 35 -0.67 -18.34 8.56
N ARG A 36 -0.90 -17.02 8.59
CA ARG A 36 -2.07 -16.37 9.17
C ARG A 36 -2.94 -15.76 8.09
N ASP A 37 -4.26 -15.85 8.26
CA ASP A 37 -5.20 -15.20 7.36
C ASP A 37 -5.33 -13.70 7.67
N TYR A 38 -5.05 -12.86 6.67
CA TYR A 38 -5.15 -11.41 6.73
C TYR A 38 -6.20 -10.83 5.77
N ASP A 39 -7.10 -11.64 5.21
CA ASP A 39 -8.08 -11.17 4.22
C ASP A 39 -9.00 -10.09 4.77
N SER A 40 -9.40 -10.24 6.04
CA SER A 40 -10.17 -9.21 6.76
C SER A 40 -9.45 -7.86 6.90
N LYS A 41 -8.11 -7.83 6.73
CA LYS A 41 -7.27 -6.64 6.86
C LYS A 41 -6.99 -5.95 5.53
N ILE A 42 -7.29 -6.57 4.39
CA ILE A 42 -7.05 -5.99 3.07
C ILE A 42 -7.74 -4.63 2.92
N GLY A 43 -9.02 -4.53 3.32
CA GLY A 43 -9.75 -3.26 3.25
C GLY A 43 -9.14 -2.18 4.13
N THR A 44 -8.69 -2.52 5.34
CA THR A 44 -8.00 -1.59 6.24
C THR A 44 -6.63 -1.17 5.69
N ALA A 45 -5.89 -2.09 5.07
CA ALA A 45 -4.59 -1.81 4.46
C ALA A 45 -4.72 -0.83 3.28
N LEU A 46 -5.69 -1.06 2.39
CA LEU A 46 -5.99 -0.15 1.28
C LEU A 46 -6.43 1.24 1.76
N PHE A 47 -7.27 1.30 2.81
CA PHE A 47 -7.69 2.57 3.38
C PHE A 47 -6.54 3.34 4.02
N ALA A 48 -5.69 2.65 4.80
CA ALA A 48 -4.53 3.27 5.44
C ALA A 48 -3.55 3.84 4.40
N ASP A 49 -3.33 3.10 3.31
CA ASP A 49 -2.45 3.52 2.22
C ASP A 49 -3.00 4.71 1.43
N GLY A 50 -4.31 4.68 1.12
CA GLY A 50 -4.99 5.80 0.48
C GLY A 50 -5.00 7.06 1.35
N LEU A 51 -5.20 6.91 2.67
CA LEU A 51 -5.13 8.03 3.62
C LEU A 51 -3.71 8.59 3.70
N GLY A 52 -2.69 7.74 3.78
CA GLY A 52 -1.28 8.14 3.77
C GLY A 52 -0.92 8.91 2.49
N THR A 53 -1.35 8.40 1.34
CA THR A 53 -1.18 9.05 0.04
C THR A 53 -1.87 10.41 -0.04
N ALA A 54 -3.11 10.51 0.47
CA ALA A 54 -3.85 11.78 0.48
C ALA A 54 -3.14 12.83 1.34
N ILE A 55 -2.68 12.44 2.54
CA ILE A 55 -1.91 13.32 3.42
C ILE A 55 -0.60 13.73 2.73
N ALA A 56 0.16 12.78 2.19
CA ALA A 56 1.40 13.07 1.48
C ALA A 56 1.17 14.06 0.33
N GLY A 57 0.17 13.82 -0.51
CA GLY A 57 -0.21 14.71 -1.61
C GLY A 57 -0.59 16.11 -1.16
N CYS A 58 -1.30 16.27 -0.04
CA CYS A 58 -1.62 17.58 0.53
C CYS A 58 -0.39 18.40 0.93
N PHE A 59 0.69 17.73 1.35
CA PHE A 59 1.97 18.36 1.70
C PHE A 59 2.98 18.39 0.54
N GLY A 60 2.58 17.98 -0.67
CA GLY A 60 3.43 17.95 -1.87
C GLY A 60 4.36 16.73 -1.98
N GLY A 61 4.12 15.70 -1.17
CA GLY A 61 4.74 14.38 -1.30
C GLY A 61 4.15 13.55 -2.45
N CYS A 62 4.77 12.40 -2.71
CA CYS A 62 4.35 11.43 -3.72
C CYS A 62 3.37 10.38 -3.15
N GLY A 63 2.71 9.63 -4.04
CA GLY A 63 1.87 8.51 -3.63
C GLY A 63 2.67 7.45 -2.88
N THR A 64 2.10 6.95 -1.79
CA THR A 64 2.71 5.91 -0.96
C THR A 64 2.11 4.55 -1.28
N THR A 65 2.86 3.48 -1.01
CA THR A 65 2.40 2.09 -1.10
C THR A 65 3.21 1.23 -0.13
N THR A 66 2.79 -0.02 0.08
CA THR A 66 3.55 -0.99 0.86
C THR A 66 4.83 -1.40 0.13
N TYR A 67 5.93 -1.57 0.84
CA TYR A 67 7.24 -1.81 0.25
C TYR A 67 7.55 -3.31 0.10
N GLY A 68 7.59 -3.80 -1.14
CA GLY A 68 7.87 -5.21 -1.45
C GLY A 68 9.26 -5.67 -1.02
N GLU A 69 10.25 -4.77 -0.98
CA GLU A 69 11.62 -5.08 -0.54
C GLU A 69 11.64 -5.49 0.95
N ASN A 70 10.85 -4.84 1.81
CA ASN A 70 10.73 -5.19 3.22
C ASN A 70 10.05 -6.55 3.42
N ILE A 71 9.06 -6.88 2.59
CA ILE A 71 8.42 -8.20 2.57
C ILE A 71 9.43 -9.29 2.20
N GLY A 72 10.31 -9.03 1.24
CA GLY A 72 11.40 -9.94 0.87
C GLY A 72 12.36 -10.22 2.03
N VAL A 73 12.73 -9.17 2.80
CA VAL A 73 13.57 -9.33 3.99
C VAL A 73 12.86 -10.15 5.07
N MET A 74 11.56 -9.89 5.32
CA MET A 74 10.76 -10.68 6.27
C MET A 74 10.67 -12.16 5.85
N ALA A 75 10.55 -12.44 4.54
CA ALA A 75 10.52 -13.79 4.02
C ALA A 75 11.85 -14.53 4.23
N ALA A 76 12.99 -13.84 4.04
CA ALA A 76 14.32 -14.42 4.22
C ALA A 76 14.71 -14.60 5.70
N THR A 77 14.36 -13.65 6.56
CA THR A 77 14.78 -13.62 7.98
C THR A 77 13.82 -14.35 8.91
N LYS A 78 12.58 -14.60 8.48
CA LYS A 78 11.49 -15.15 9.32
C LYS A 78 11.17 -14.27 10.55
N VAL A 79 11.55 -13.00 10.53
CA VAL A 79 11.22 -12.02 11.58
C VAL A 79 10.04 -11.17 11.10
N TYR A 80 8.90 -11.32 11.76
CA TYR A 80 7.63 -10.67 11.39
C TYR A 80 7.16 -9.63 12.43
N SER A 81 8.06 -9.13 13.27
CA SER A 81 7.73 -8.17 14.32
C SER A 81 7.37 -6.80 13.72
N THR A 82 6.27 -6.21 14.16
CA THR A 82 5.80 -4.88 13.74
C THR A 82 6.31 -3.73 14.62
N ALA A 83 7.09 -4.05 15.67
CA ALA A 83 7.53 -3.10 16.69
C ALA A 83 8.99 -2.62 16.52
N ALA A 84 9.64 -3.01 15.40
CA ALA A 84 10.99 -2.58 15.07
C ALA A 84 10.96 -1.32 14.22
#